data_AF-A0A0S8CL85-F1
#
_entry.id   AF-A0A0S8CL85-F1
#
_cell.length_a   1.000
_cell.length_b   1.000
_cell.length_c   1.000
_cell.angle_alpha   90.00
_cell.angle_beta   90.00
_cell.angle_gamma   90.00
#
_symmetry.space_group_name_H-M   'P 1'
#
loop_
_entity.id
_entity.type
_entity.pdbx_description
1 polymer ?
#
loop_
_entity_poly.entity_id
_entity_poly.type
_entity_poly.pdbx_seq_one_letter_code
_entity_poly.pdbx_strand_id
1 'polypeptide(L)'
;LLQRSKDLRIALYLALGLLKTEGLAGLCDGLAVLRGLLERFWDDLYPKLDPEDDNDPLERINILQSLSPATVSAQDPMKFKQRLAEVPLCNSAQMGRFCLRDIQVARGEITLTAGEGAGIPDSSVIDAAFQDTATDELLAASQATGEAIEHVTNITAAFSKSAAQGQTPDLSGFQSVLGNIHKCIQGYLAKRGYGEAAEEAAPTAAPKSGVSLTGEIRSPQEALLAIEKVCQYFDRHEPSSPVPLLLRRARKLVSKNFLDVIRDVCPDAINQVETLGGIGGGDYSSGESEIESE
;
A
#
# COMPACT_ATOMS: atom_id res chain seq x y z
N LEU A 1 31.01 -16.74 1.79
CA LEU A 1 30.32 -16.79 3.11
C LEU A 1 29.19 -17.81 3.15
N LEU A 2 28.30 -17.89 2.16
CA LEU A 2 27.17 -18.86 2.13
C LEU A 2 27.53 -20.35 2.04
N GLN A 3 28.77 -20.67 1.65
CA GLN A 3 29.35 -22.03 1.74
C GLN A 3 29.77 -22.41 3.17
N ARG A 4 29.89 -21.43 4.07
CA ARG A 4 30.41 -21.61 5.44
C ARG A 4 29.37 -21.36 6.52
N SER A 5 28.30 -20.61 6.22
CA SER A 5 27.21 -20.32 7.15
C SER A 5 25.89 -20.13 6.41
N LYS A 6 24.80 -20.50 7.08
CA LYS A 6 23.42 -20.15 6.73
C LYS A 6 23.01 -19.06 7.71
N ASP A 7 23.07 -17.79 7.31
CA ASP A 7 22.80 -16.65 8.20
C ASP A 7 21.84 -15.66 7.52
N LEU A 8 20.76 -15.31 8.22
CA LEU A 8 19.73 -14.41 7.73
C LEU A 8 20.25 -13.01 7.44
N ARG A 9 21.18 -12.48 8.24
CA ARG A 9 21.76 -11.14 8.03
C ARG A 9 22.55 -11.11 6.72
N ILE A 10 23.34 -12.15 6.47
CA ILE A 10 24.12 -12.27 5.23
C ILE A 10 23.19 -12.37 4.02
N ALA A 11 22.13 -13.18 4.11
CA ALA A 11 21.13 -13.30 3.05
C ALA A 11 20.37 -11.99 2.81
N LEU A 12 20.10 -11.21 3.86
CA LEU A 12 19.48 -9.90 3.76
C LEU A 12 20.39 -8.89 3.05
N TYR A 13 21.69 -8.88 3.37
CA TYR A 13 22.66 -8.05 2.63
C TYR A 13 22.79 -8.48 1.17
N LEU A 14 22.74 -9.78 0.89
CA LEU A 14 22.70 -10.29 -0.48
C LEU A 14 21.47 -9.75 -1.22
N ALA A 15 20.28 -9.86 -0.64
CA ALA A 15 19.04 -9.34 -1.24
C ALA A 15 19.11 -7.83 -1.51
N LEU A 16 19.72 -7.06 -0.60
CA LEU A 16 19.95 -5.62 -0.81
C LEU A 16 20.93 -5.36 -1.96
N GLY A 17 22.01 -6.14 -2.03
CA GLY A 17 23.01 -6.04 -3.10
C GLY A 17 22.38 -6.32 -4.46
N LEU A 18 21.65 -7.44 -4.57
CA LEU A 18 20.96 -7.84 -5.78
C LEU A 18 19.88 -6.83 -6.20
N LEU A 19 19.11 -6.29 -5.25
CA LEU A 19 18.18 -5.19 -5.53
C LEU A 19 18.89 -3.99 -6.18
N LYS A 20 20.12 -3.68 -5.75
CA LYS A 20 20.89 -2.53 -6.23
C LYS A 20 21.62 -2.78 -7.55
N THR A 21 22.02 -4.02 -7.84
CA THR A 21 22.76 -4.35 -9.06
C THR A 21 21.86 -4.85 -10.18
N GLU A 22 20.74 -5.50 -9.84
CA GLU A 22 19.89 -6.25 -10.78
C GLU A 22 18.39 -5.89 -10.64
N GLY A 23 18.04 -4.94 -9.76
CA GLY A 23 16.67 -4.42 -9.65
C GLY A 23 15.68 -5.45 -9.11
N LEU A 24 14.49 -5.51 -9.72
CA LEU A 24 13.38 -6.37 -9.26
C LEU A 24 13.69 -7.86 -9.39
N ALA A 25 14.37 -8.26 -10.47
CA ALA A 25 14.79 -9.66 -10.66
C ALA A 25 15.77 -10.10 -9.57
N GLY A 26 16.80 -9.29 -9.31
CA GLY A 26 17.76 -9.57 -8.23
C GLY A 26 17.10 -9.59 -6.84
N LEU A 27 16.12 -8.71 -6.59
CA LEU A 27 15.35 -8.78 -5.35
C LEU A 27 14.57 -10.10 -5.23
N CYS A 28 13.93 -10.54 -6.32
CA CYS A 28 13.22 -11.82 -6.35
C CYS A 28 14.16 -12.97 -5.94
N ASP A 29 15.33 -13.06 -6.57
CA ASP A 29 16.35 -14.07 -6.24
C ASP A 29 16.82 -13.99 -4.78
N GLY A 30 17.05 -12.77 -4.28
CA GLY A 30 17.43 -12.54 -2.89
C GLY A 30 16.36 -13.01 -1.89
N LEU A 31 15.09 -12.74 -2.19
CA LEU A 31 13.94 -13.19 -1.40
C LEU A 31 13.75 -14.72 -1.50
N ALA A 32 14.02 -15.32 -2.66
CA ALA A 32 14.02 -16.76 -2.83
C ALA A 32 15.08 -17.44 -1.94
N VAL A 33 16.27 -16.86 -1.81
CA VAL A 33 17.31 -17.33 -0.88
C VAL A 33 16.84 -17.21 0.56
N LEU A 34 16.29 -16.06 0.98
CA LEU A 34 15.76 -15.85 2.34
C LEU A 34 14.67 -16.88 2.69
N ARG A 35 13.70 -17.06 1.80
CA ARG A 35 12.65 -18.08 1.91
C ARG A 35 13.26 -19.47 2.05
N GLY A 36 14.15 -19.86 1.14
CA GLY A 36 14.77 -21.19 1.13
C GLY A 36 15.59 -21.49 2.38
N LEU A 37 16.23 -20.46 2.97
CA LEU A 37 16.92 -20.60 4.26
C LEU A 37 15.96 -20.89 5.41
N LEU A 38 14.85 -20.16 5.48
CA LEU A 38 13.85 -20.33 6.52
C LEU A 38 13.11 -21.67 6.39
N GLU A 39 12.74 -22.08 5.18
CA GLU A 39 11.97 -23.29 4.94
C GLU A 39 12.80 -24.57 5.13
N ARG A 40 14.09 -24.56 4.77
CA ARG A 40 14.92 -25.77 4.70
C ARG A 40 15.90 -25.93 5.85
N PHE A 41 16.28 -24.82 6.49
CA PHE A 41 17.36 -24.80 7.49
C PHE A 41 16.94 -24.17 8.81
N TRP A 42 15.64 -24.08 9.12
CA TRP A 42 15.13 -23.39 10.30
C TRP A 42 15.91 -23.68 11.60
N ASP A 43 16.20 -24.94 11.90
CA ASP A 43 16.86 -25.33 13.15
C ASP A 43 18.35 -24.92 13.19
N ASP A 44 19.03 -24.98 12.05
CA ASP A 44 20.47 -24.70 11.92
C ASP A 44 20.79 -23.27 11.44
N LEU A 45 19.77 -22.47 11.14
CA LEU A 45 19.89 -21.11 10.62
C LEU A 45 20.40 -20.16 11.70
N TYR A 46 21.31 -19.25 11.32
CA TYR A 46 21.80 -18.20 12.19
C TYR A 46 20.95 -16.92 12.05
N PRO A 47 20.63 -16.21 13.15
CA PRO A 47 20.95 -16.54 14.55
C PRO A 47 20.28 -17.84 15.02
N LYS A 48 21.02 -18.63 15.81
CA LYS A 48 20.54 -19.90 16.36
C LYS A 48 19.46 -19.61 17.40
N LEU A 49 18.42 -20.43 17.41
CA LEU A 49 17.44 -20.43 18.49
C LEU A 49 18.09 -21.04 19.74
N ASP A 50 17.81 -20.45 20.89
CA ASP A 50 18.30 -20.93 22.17
C ASP A 50 17.22 -21.78 22.86
N PRO A 51 17.46 -23.09 23.10
CA PRO A 51 16.54 -23.92 23.85
C PRO A 51 16.32 -23.46 25.30
N GLU A 52 17.23 -22.68 25.88
CA GLU A 52 17.06 -22.09 27.22
C GLU A 52 16.09 -20.89 27.23
N ASP A 53 15.82 -20.30 26.05
CA ASP A 53 14.89 -19.17 25.85
C ASP A 53 13.68 -19.59 25.00
N ASP A 54 13.14 -20.79 25.26
CA ASP A 54 11.98 -21.37 24.57
C ASP A 54 12.05 -21.36 23.03
N ASN A 55 13.27 -21.33 22.47
CA ASN A 55 13.54 -21.13 21.05
C ASN A 55 12.90 -19.85 20.46
N ASP A 56 12.95 -18.73 21.19
CA ASP A 56 12.41 -17.44 20.76
C ASP A 56 13.02 -16.98 19.40
N PRO A 57 12.20 -16.78 18.36
CA PRO A 57 12.67 -16.32 17.04
C PRO A 57 12.83 -14.80 16.92
N LEU A 58 12.68 -14.02 18.00
CA LEU A 58 12.66 -12.55 17.98
C LEU A 58 13.85 -11.93 17.25
N GLU A 59 15.07 -12.45 17.42
CA GLU A 59 16.24 -11.94 16.67
C GLU A 59 16.07 -12.11 15.16
N ARG A 60 15.56 -13.26 14.71
CA ARG A 60 15.29 -13.53 13.28
C ARG A 60 14.20 -12.61 12.75
N ILE A 61 13.16 -12.37 13.55
CA ILE A 61 12.07 -11.43 13.25
C ILE A 61 12.65 -10.02 13.08
N ASN A 62 13.45 -9.54 14.03
CA ASN A 62 14.06 -8.21 14.00
C ASN A 62 14.97 -8.01 12.78
N ILE A 63 15.71 -9.05 12.37
CA ILE A 63 16.50 -9.01 11.13
C ILE A 63 15.58 -8.76 9.93
N LEU A 64 14.51 -9.55 9.78
CA LEU A 64 13.60 -9.43 8.63
C LEU A 64 12.74 -8.17 8.66
N GLN A 65 12.45 -7.60 9.84
CA GLN A 65 11.78 -6.30 9.97
C GLN A 65 12.57 -5.16 9.30
N SER A 66 13.87 -5.33 9.03
CA SER A 66 14.65 -4.38 8.22
C SER A 66 14.12 -4.22 6.78
N LEU A 67 13.36 -5.20 6.26
CA LEU A 67 12.65 -5.08 4.99
C LEU A 67 11.47 -4.11 5.09
N SER A 68 10.81 -4.07 6.25
CA SER A 68 9.57 -3.32 6.49
C SER A 68 9.58 -2.59 7.84
N PRO A 69 10.52 -1.66 8.07
CA PRO A 69 10.58 -0.93 9.34
C PRO A 69 9.29 -0.12 9.53
N ALA A 70 8.74 -0.13 10.75
CA ALA A 70 7.49 0.55 11.08
C ALA A 70 7.56 2.06 10.82
N THR A 71 8.71 2.67 11.10
CA THR A 71 8.98 4.08 10.83
C THR A 71 10.15 4.24 9.87
N VAL A 72 10.06 5.21 8.97
CA VAL A 72 11.17 5.59 8.11
C VAL A 72 12.11 6.47 8.94
N SER A 73 13.20 5.89 9.43
CA SER A 73 14.25 6.62 10.13
C SER A 73 15.37 6.99 9.18
N ALA A 74 15.90 8.22 9.29
CA ALA A 74 17.10 8.62 8.57
C ALA A 74 18.32 7.74 8.92
N GLN A 75 18.27 7.11 10.10
CA GLN A 75 19.31 6.23 10.64
C GLN A 75 19.14 4.76 10.24
N ASP A 76 18.06 4.37 9.53
CA ASP A 76 17.96 3.03 8.96
C ASP A 76 19.12 2.82 7.96
N PRO A 77 20.07 1.90 8.22
CA PRO A 77 21.23 1.71 7.36
C PRO A 77 20.84 1.04 6.04
N MET A 78 19.76 0.25 6.01
CA MET A 78 19.36 -0.53 4.84
C MET A 78 18.41 0.25 3.94
N LYS A 79 17.43 0.95 4.50
CA LYS A 79 16.43 1.74 3.75
C LYS A 79 15.71 0.92 2.67
N PHE A 80 15.38 -0.34 2.96
CA PHE A 80 14.85 -1.28 1.95
C PHE A 80 13.63 -0.76 1.22
N LYS A 81 12.60 -0.29 1.94
CA LYS A 81 11.36 0.26 1.34
C LYS A 81 11.64 1.43 0.41
N GLN A 82 12.49 2.37 0.84
CA GLN A 82 12.88 3.52 0.02
C GLN A 82 13.62 3.05 -1.24
N ARG A 83 14.63 2.19 -1.08
CA ARG A 83 15.44 1.70 -2.19
C ARG A 83 14.63 0.88 -3.19
N LEU A 84 13.62 0.14 -2.72
CA LEU A 84 12.67 -0.58 -3.57
C LEU A 84 11.78 0.39 -4.35
N ALA A 85 11.24 1.42 -3.70
CA ALA A 85 10.43 2.44 -4.37
C ALA A 85 11.24 3.27 -5.40
N GLU A 86 12.56 3.32 -5.26
CA GLU A 86 13.50 3.99 -6.14
C GLU A 86 14.07 3.09 -7.26
N VAL A 87 13.66 1.82 -7.36
CA VAL A 87 14.08 0.95 -8.47
C VAL A 87 13.49 1.48 -9.79
N PRO A 88 14.31 1.64 -10.86
CA PRO A 88 13.80 1.94 -12.18
C PRO A 88 12.77 0.91 -12.66
N LEU A 89 11.58 1.38 -13.00
CA LEU A 89 10.47 0.57 -13.52
C LEU A 89 10.32 0.66 -15.03
N CYS A 90 10.93 1.67 -15.65
CA CYS A 90 10.96 1.87 -17.08
C CYS A 90 12.36 2.34 -17.52
N ASN A 91 12.66 2.13 -18.80
CA ASN A 91 13.95 2.45 -19.40
C ASN A 91 13.73 2.99 -20.81
N SER A 92 13.75 4.31 -20.94
CA SER A 92 13.70 5.01 -22.22
C SER A 92 15.05 5.66 -22.52
N ALA A 93 15.55 5.47 -23.74
CA ALA A 93 16.78 6.13 -24.18
C ALA A 93 16.61 7.66 -24.31
N GLN A 94 15.39 8.13 -24.56
CA GLN A 94 15.08 9.56 -24.78
C GLN A 94 14.66 10.27 -23.50
N MET A 95 13.86 9.61 -22.67
CA MET A 95 13.21 10.23 -21.50
C MET A 95 13.86 9.82 -20.17
N GLY A 96 14.71 8.79 -20.19
CA GLY A 96 15.39 8.29 -19.01
C GLY A 96 14.61 7.18 -18.30
N ARG A 97 14.84 7.08 -16.99
CA ARG A 97 14.33 6.01 -16.13
C ARG A 97 13.51 6.61 -15.01
N PHE A 98 12.36 6.02 -14.73
CA PHE A 98 11.47 6.46 -13.65
C PHE A 98 11.16 5.31 -12.70
N CYS A 99 11.02 5.62 -11.43
CA CYS A 99 10.72 4.67 -10.36
C CYS A 99 9.31 4.88 -9.79
N LEU A 100 8.87 4.01 -8.87
CA LEU A 100 7.57 4.16 -8.22
C LEU A 100 7.46 5.52 -7.52
N ARG A 101 8.52 5.98 -6.86
CA ARG A 101 8.51 7.27 -6.17
C ARG A 101 8.21 8.44 -7.12
N ASP A 102 8.82 8.46 -8.31
CA ASP A 102 8.59 9.51 -9.31
C ASP A 102 7.12 9.55 -9.73
N ILE A 103 6.52 8.37 -9.92
CA ILE A 103 5.13 8.20 -10.30
C ILE A 103 4.20 8.71 -9.19
N GLN A 104 4.50 8.39 -7.93
CA GLN A 104 3.70 8.85 -6.78
C GLN A 104 3.77 10.36 -6.61
N VAL A 105 4.94 10.97 -6.85
CA VAL A 105 5.09 12.43 -6.84
C VAL A 105 4.31 13.06 -8.00
N ALA A 106 4.44 12.53 -9.22
CA ALA A 106 3.73 13.04 -10.40
C ALA A 106 2.19 12.95 -10.28
N ARG A 107 1.68 11.97 -9.52
CA ARG A 107 0.25 11.81 -9.20
C ARG A 107 -0.23 12.64 -8.01
N GLY A 108 0.67 13.33 -7.32
CA GLY A 108 0.35 14.07 -6.10
C GLY A 108 0.06 13.19 -4.88
N GLU A 109 0.42 11.90 -4.92
CA GLU A 109 0.32 10.99 -3.77
C GLU A 109 1.40 11.30 -2.72
N ILE A 110 2.54 11.85 -3.15
CA ILE A 110 3.62 12.34 -2.29
C ILE A 110 3.81 13.83 -2.52
N THR A 111 3.54 14.63 -1.49
CA THR A 111 3.87 16.06 -1.47
C THR A 111 5.33 16.25 -1.10
N LEU A 112 6.12 16.84 -1.99
CA LEU A 112 7.49 17.23 -1.69
C LEU A 112 7.54 18.49 -0.83
N THR A 113 8.63 18.66 -0.08
CA THR A 113 8.83 19.90 0.68
C THR A 113 9.21 21.06 -0.25
N ALA A 114 8.89 22.29 0.16
CA ALA A 114 9.12 23.48 -0.64
C ALA A 114 10.62 23.61 -0.99
N GLY A 115 10.94 23.53 -2.28
CA GLY A 115 12.31 23.59 -2.81
C GLY A 115 12.81 22.32 -3.51
N GLU A 116 12.12 21.19 -3.33
CA GLU A 116 12.48 19.88 -3.96
C GLU A 116 11.79 19.65 -5.33
N GLY A 117 11.01 20.61 -5.82
CA GLY A 117 10.17 20.44 -7.02
C GLY A 117 10.86 20.67 -8.37
N ALA A 118 12.15 21.05 -8.38
CA ALA A 118 12.88 21.28 -9.61
C ALA A 118 13.35 19.95 -10.21
N GLY A 119 12.70 19.50 -11.29
CA GLY A 119 13.05 18.27 -12.01
C GLY A 119 12.10 17.09 -11.80
N ILE A 120 10.91 17.32 -11.21
CA ILE A 120 9.86 16.29 -11.16
C ILE A 120 9.41 15.97 -12.61
N PRO A 121 9.39 14.70 -13.02
CA PRO A 121 8.86 14.32 -14.32
C PRO A 121 7.34 14.50 -14.35
N ASP A 122 6.83 15.11 -15.42
CA ASP A 122 5.39 15.17 -15.69
C ASP A 122 4.84 13.74 -15.93
N SER A 123 3.61 13.47 -15.49
CA SER A 123 2.93 12.18 -15.73
C SER A 123 2.93 11.79 -17.20
N SER A 124 2.86 12.76 -18.12
CA SER A 124 2.91 12.53 -19.57
C SER A 124 4.29 12.03 -20.05
N VAL A 125 5.38 12.54 -19.47
CA VAL A 125 6.76 12.10 -19.76
C VAL A 125 6.99 10.69 -19.22
N ILE A 126 6.47 10.41 -18.02
CA ILE A 126 6.53 9.06 -17.44
C ILE A 126 5.75 8.07 -18.32
N ASP A 127 4.52 8.42 -18.71
CA ASP A 127 3.70 7.57 -19.57
C ASP A 127 4.39 7.27 -20.91
N ALA A 128 5.01 8.28 -21.52
CA ALA A 128 5.75 8.11 -22.77
C ALA A 128 7.02 7.25 -22.59
N ALA A 129 7.74 7.39 -21.48
CA ALA A 129 8.89 6.52 -21.19
C ALA A 129 8.47 5.05 -20.95
N PHE A 130 7.33 4.84 -20.29
CA PHE A 130 6.72 3.52 -20.18
C PHE A 130 6.22 3.00 -21.51
N GLN A 131 5.88 3.81 -22.50
CA GLN A 131 5.54 3.37 -23.85
C GLN A 131 6.78 2.99 -24.68
N ASP A 132 7.90 3.71 -24.49
CA ASP A 132 9.19 3.46 -25.15
C ASP A 132 9.93 2.24 -24.58
N THR A 133 9.66 1.86 -23.32
CA THR A 133 10.26 0.68 -22.69
C THR A 133 9.85 -0.61 -23.40
N ALA A 134 10.77 -1.54 -23.59
CA ALA A 134 10.49 -2.81 -24.27
C ALA A 134 9.46 -3.68 -23.49
N THR A 135 8.57 -4.36 -24.21
CA THR A 135 7.46 -5.12 -23.58
C THR A 135 7.97 -6.32 -22.78
N ASP A 136 9.02 -6.98 -23.27
CA ASP A 136 9.71 -8.08 -22.57
C ASP A 136 10.33 -7.63 -21.24
N GLU A 137 10.92 -6.43 -21.19
CA GLU A 137 11.40 -5.84 -19.92
C GLU A 137 10.25 -5.65 -18.91
N LEU A 138 9.11 -5.14 -19.36
CA LEU A 138 7.93 -4.94 -18.50
C LEU A 138 7.31 -6.27 -18.04
N LEU A 139 7.25 -7.28 -18.92
CA LEU A 139 6.78 -8.63 -18.57
C LEU A 139 7.69 -9.28 -17.54
N ALA A 140 9.01 -9.22 -17.74
CA ALA A 140 9.99 -9.75 -16.79
C ALA A 140 9.90 -9.03 -15.43
N ALA A 141 9.78 -7.70 -15.43
CA ALA A 141 9.61 -6.92 -14.20
C ALA A 141 8.29 -7.26 -13.47
N SER A 142 7.21 -7.48 -14.23
CA SER A 142 5.92 -7.91 -13.67
C SER A 142 6.02 -9.28 -13.00
N GLN A 143 6.61 -10.26 -13.69
CA GLN A 143 6.84 -11.61 -13.18
C GLN A 143 7.70 -11.58 -11.92
N ALA A 144 8.87 -10.94 -11.97
CA ALA A 144 9.77 -10.83 -10.83
C ALA A 144 9.11 -10.20 -9.60
N THR A 145 8.25 -9.19 -9.80
CA THR A 145 7.52 -8.56 -8.69
C THR A 145 6.42 -9.48 -8.15
N GLY A 146 5.73 -10.22 -9.01
CA GLY A 146 4.73 -11.21 -8.59
C GLY A 146 5.34 -12.33 -7.75
N GLU A 147 6.46 -12.90 -8.22
CA GLU A 147 7.23 -13.92 -7.49
C GLU A 147 7.80 -13.36 -6.18
N ALA A 148 8.30 -12.12 -6.16
CA ALA A 148 8.76 -11.48 -4.93
C ALA A 148 7.64 -11.36 -3.88
N ILE A 149 6.41 -11.03 -4.29
CA ILE A 149 5.23 -10.99 -3.39
C ILE A 149 4.95 -12.39 -2.82
N GLU A 150 5.02 -13.43 -3.64
CA GLU A 150 4.88 -14.82 -3.20
C GLU A 150 5.97 -15.19 -2.19
N HIS A 151 7.22 -14.83 -2.45
CA HIS A 151 8.34 -15.10 -1.54
C HIS A 151 8.15 -14.44 -0.18
N VAL A 152 7.74 -13.17 -0.12
CA VAL A 152 7.48 -12.48 1.15
C VAL A 152 6.33 -13.15 1.91
N THR A 153 5.28 -13.57 1.20
CA THR A 153 4.15 -14.30 1.80
C THR A 153 4.60 -15.62 2.42
N ASN A 154 5.43 -16.38 1.69
CA ASN A 154 5.95 -17.67 2.15
C ASN A 154 6.99 -17.52 3.27
N ILE A 155 7.77 -16.42 3.30
CA ILE A 155 8.64 -16.08 4.43
C ILE A 155 7.80 -15.94 5.71
N THR A 156 6.71 -15.17 5.68
CA THR A 156 5.83 -15.02 6.85
C THR A 156 5.18 -16.36 7.25
N ALA A 157 4.75 -17.16 6.27
CA ALA A 157 4.17 -18.48 6.51
C ALA A 157 5.17 -19.47 7.13
N ALA A 158 6.46 -19.40 6.77
CA ALA A 158 7.50 -20.22 7.36
C ALA A 158 7.65 -19.94 8.87
N PHE A 159 7.54 -18.68 9.30
CA PHE A 159 7.50 -18.34 10.73
C PHE A 159 6.24 -18.88 11.41
N SER A 160 5.06 -18.71 10.81
CA SER A 160 3.82 -19.25 11.39
C SER A 160 3.86 -20.77 11.59
N LYS A 161 4.57 -21.49 10.72
CA LYS A 161 4.73 -22.95 10.81
C LYS A 161 5.75 -23.38 11.87
N SER A 162 6.86 -22.65 11.99
CA SER A 162 8.02 -23.10 12.76
C SER A 162 8.18 -22.40 14.12
N ALA A 163 7.59 -21.22 14.33
CA ALA A 163 7.65 -20.50 15.60
C ALA A 163 6.55 -20.99 16.56
N ALA A 164 6.94 -21.46 17.75
CA ALA A 164 6.05 -22.07 18.74
C ALA A 164 4.89 -21.16 19.19
N GLN A 165 5.09 -19.84 19.17
CA GLN A 165 4.10 -18.85 19.62
C GLN A 165 3.39 -18.12 18.47
N GLY A 166 3.55 -18.58 17.22
CA GLY A 166 2.96 -17.93 16.05
C GLY A 166 3.50 -16.52 15.77
N GLN A 167 4.64 -16.17 16.37
CA GLN A 167 5.30 -14.88 16.14
C GLN A 167 5.80 -14.80 14.70
N THR A 168 5.45 -13.72 14.01
CA THR A 168 5.86 -13.47 12.61
C THR A 168 6.37 -12.05 12.44
N PRO A 169 7.28 -11.82 11.48
CA PRO A 169 7.64 -10.46 11.10
C PRO A 169 6.46 -9.77 10.39
N ASP A 170 6.20 -8.51 10.75
CA ASP A 170 5.29 -7.67 9.97
C ASP A 170 6.03 -7.12 8.74
N LEU A 171 5.71 -7.70 7.59
CA LEU A 171 6.25 -7.31 6.28
C LEU A 171 5.22 -6.59 5.41
N SER A 172 4.07 -6.19 5.97
CA SER A 172 2.93 -5.62 5.23
C SER A 172 3.29 -4.33 4.47
N GLY A 173 4.13 -3.49 5.06
CA GLY A 173 4.63 -2.27 4.43
C GLY A 173 5.50 -2.56 3.20
N PHE A 174 6.36 -3.57 3.28
CA PHE A 174 7.18 -4.01 2.13
C PHE A 174 6.33 -4.67 1.04
N GLN A 175 5.37 -5.52 1.43
CA GLN A 175 4.39 -6.11 0.50
C GLN A 175 3.57 -5.04 -0.22
N SER A 176 3.19 -3.96 0.47
CA SER A 176 2.45 -2.85 -0.12
C SER A 176 3.25 -2.13 -1.20
N VAL A 177 4.55 -1.90 -0.98
CA VAL A 177 5.42 -1.30 -2.01
C VAL A 177 5.54 -2.21 -3.23
N LEU A 178 5.80 -3.51 -3.03
CA LEU A 178 5.83 -4.49 -4.12
C LEU A 178 4.49 -4.55 -4.89
N GLY A 179 3.37 -4.55 -4.17
CA GLY A 179 2.03 -4.54 -4.77
C GLY A 179 1.77 -3.29 -5.59
N ASN A 180 2.23 -2.11 -5.15
CA ASN A 180 2.12 -0.87 -5.90
C ASN A 180 2.99 -0.88 -7.16
N ILE A 181 4.23 -1.40 -7.08
CA ILE A 181 5.09 -1.62 -8.24
C ILE A 181 4.40 -2.55 -9.24
N HIS A 182 3.93 -3.71 -8.78
CA HIS A 182 3.30 -4.72 -9.63
C HIS A 182 2.06 -4.14 -10.34
N LYS A 183 1.16 -3.47 -9.60
CA LYS A 183 -0.02 -2.80 -10.15
C LYS A 183 0.34 -1.72 -11.18
N CYS A 184 1.41 -0.97 -10.92
CA CYS A 184 1.87 0.06 -11.84
C CYS A 184 2.31 -0.55 -13.18
N ILE A 185 3.18 -1.55 -13.14
CA ILE A 185 3.67 -2.27 -14.34
C ILE A 185 2.51 -2.92 -15.09
N GLN A 186 1.62 -3.62 -14.36
CA GLN A 186 0.43 -4.25 -14.93
C GLN A 186 -0.49 -3.24 -15.62
N GLY A 187 -0.64 -2.03 -15.08
CA GLY A 187 -1.42 -0.97 -15.71
C GLY A 187 -0.88 -0.56 -17.08
N TYR A 188 0.44 -0.56 -17.27
CA TYR A 188 1.06 -0.27 -18.57
C TYR A 188 1.04 -1.46 -19.52
N LEU A 189 1.24 -2.68 -19.01
CA LEU A 189 1.06 -3.90 -19.78
C LEU A 189 -0.36 -4.02 -20.31
N ALA A 190 -1.38 -3.71 -19.48
CA ALA A 190 -2.79 -3.79 -19.87
C ALA A 190 -3.12 -2.85 -21.04
N LYS A 191 -2.56 -1.64 -21.03
CA LYS A 191 -2.67 -0.69 -22.16
C LYS A 191 -2.05 -1.24 -23.46
N ARG A 192 -1.11 -2.18 -23.37
CA ARG A 192 -0.48 -2.88 -24.50
C ARG A 192 -1.18 -4.20 -24.88
N GLY A 193 -2.28 -4.55 -24.19
CA GLY A 193 -2.98 -5.83 -24.39
C GLY A 193 -2.36 -7.02 -23.64
N TYR A 194 -1.46 -6.76 -22.69
CA TYR A 194 -0.84 -7.78 -21.84
C TYR A 194 -1.40 -7.68 -20.40
N GLY A 195 -1.85 -8.77 -19.84
CA GLY A 195 -2.48 -8.85 -18.52
C GLY A 195 -3.17 -10.20 -18.42
N GLU A 196 -3.53 -10.65 -17.22
CA GLU A 196 -4.21 -11.93 -17.03
C GLU A 196 -5.55 -11.98 -17.80
N ALA A 197 -5.48 -12.35 -19.07
CA ALA A 197 -6.32 -13.41 -19.58
C ALA A 197 -5.85 -14.67 -18.85
N ALA A 198 -6.56 -15.02 -17.77
CA ALA A 198 -6.54 -16.39 -17.28
C ALA A 198 -6.70 -17.30 -18.51
N GLU A 199 -5.78 -18.25 -18.65
CA GLU A 199 -5.66 -19.15 -19.78
C GLU A 199 -7.01 -19.61 -20.32
N GLU A 200 -7.17 -19.34 -21.61
CA GLU A 200 -8.25 -19.77 -22.47
C GLU A 200 -8.15 -21.29 -22.69
N ALA A 201 -8.78 -22.06 -21.79
CA ALA A 201 -9.23 -23.40 -22.12
C ALA A 201 -10.56 -23.30 -22.90
N ALA A 202 -10.60 -23.99 -24.04
CA ALA A 202 -11.68 -24.04 -25.02
C ALA A 202 -13.09 -24.33 -24.43
N PRO A 203 -14.17 -24.06 -25.20
CA PRO A 203 -15.38 -23.43 -24.69
C PRO A 203 -16.38 -24.43 -24.09
N THR A 204 -16.95 -24.07 -22.95
CA THR A 204 -18.31 -24.48 -22.60
C THR A 204 -19.09 -23.31 -22.03
N ALA A 205 -20.27 -23.10 -22.61
CA ALA A 205 -21.18 -21.99 -22.42
C ALA A 205 -21.61 -21.73 -20.96
N ALA A 206 -21.52 -20.46 -20.53
CA ALA A 206 -22.65 -19.61 -20.12
C ALA A 206 -22.12 -18.29 -19.51
N PRO A 207 -22.75 -17.13 -19.78
CA PRO A 207 -22.24 -15.84 -19.34
C PRO A 207 -22.54 -15.64 -17.85
N LYS A 208 -21.50 -15.38 -17.05
CA LYS A 208 -21.67 -14.65 -15.79
C LYS A 208 -21.03 -13.28 -15.99
N SER A 209 -21.90 -12.32 -16.25
CA SER A 209 -21.61 -10.89 -16.14
C SER A 209 -21.12 -10.58 -14.73
N GLY A 210 -19.81 -10.54 -14.53
CA GLY A 210 -19.20 -9.84 -13.41
C GLY A 210 -19.36 -8.35 -13.64
N VAL A 211 -20.18 -7.70 -12.82
CA VAL A 211 -20.43 -6.26 -12.91
C VAL A 211 -19.14 -5.52 -12.58
N SER A 212 -18.63 -4.77 -13.55
CA SER A 212 -17.72 -3.66 -13.31
C SER A 212 -18.52 -2.54 -12.66
N LEU A 213 -18.15 -2.10 -11.46
CA LEU A 213 -18.70 -0.89 -10.84
C LEU A 213 -18.04 0.35 -11.47
N THR A 214 -18.25 0.55 -12.77
CA THR A 214 -18.02 1.85 -13.41
C THR A 214 -19.29 2.69 -13.20
N GLY A 215 -19.41 3.25 -12.01
CA GLY A 215 -20.47 4.20 -11.68
C GLY A 215 -19.89 5.25 -10.74
N GLU A 216 -19.54 6.41 -11.29
CA GLU A 216 -19.32 7.59 -10.46
C GLU A 216 -20.58 7.83 -9.63
N ILE A 217 -20.42 8.03 -8.32
CA ILE A 217 -21.52 8.42 -7.44
C ILE A 217 -21.73 9.92 -7.63
N ARG A 218 -22.82 10.30 -8.31
CA ARG A 218 -23.07 11.69 -8.71
C ARG A 218 -24.07 12.42 -7.81
N SER A 219 -24.66 11.70 -6.85
CA SER A 219 -25.62 12.28 -5.90
C SER A 219 -25.55 11.64 -4.51
N PRO A 220 -25.94 12.36 -3.44
CA PRO A 220 -26.08 11.79 -2.10
C PRO A 220 -27.04 10.59 -2.05
N GLN A 221 -28.10 10.59 -2.86
CA GLN A 221 -29.05 9.49 -2.97
C GLN A 221 -28.41 8.23 -3.57
N GLU A 222 -27.55 8.38 -4.59
CA GLU A 222 -26.76 7.27 -5.13
C GLU A 222 -25.76 6.72 -4.12
N ALA A 223 -25.15 7.59 -3.30
CA ALA A 223 -24.25 7.17 -2.23
C ALA A 223 -24.97 6.30 -1.19
N LEU A 224 -26.18 6.70 -0.78
CA LEU A 224 -27.00 5.95 0.17
C LEU A 224 -27.39 4.57 -0.37
N LEU A 225 -27.77 4.49 -1.65
CA LEU A 225 -28.09 3.23 -2.33
C LEU A 225 -26.87 2.32 -2.47
N ALA A 226 -25.68 2.87 -2.74
CA ALA A 226 -24.45 2.12 -2.80
C ALA A 226 -24.08 1.53 -1.43
N ILE A 227 -24.16 2.33 -0.36
CA ILE A 227 -23.91 1.88 1.02
C ILE A 227 -24.88 0.76 1.41
N GLU A 228 -26.14 0.83 1.00
CA GLU A 228 -27.13 -0.21 1.28
C GLU A 228 -26.81 -1.52 0.57
N LYS A 229 -26.40 -1.47 -0.71
CA LYS A 229 -25.96 -2.66 -1.45
C LYS A 229 -24.73 -3.31 -0.82
N VAL A 230 -23.78 -2.51 -0.33
CA VAL A 230 -22.59 -3.01 0.38
C VAL A 230 -22.99 -3.69 1.70
N CYS A 231 -23.89 -3.07 2.49
CA CYS A 231 -24.38 -3.69 3.72
C CYS A 231 -25.06 -5.05 3.44
N GLN A 232 -25.91 -5.12 2.40
CA GLN A 232 -26.61 -6.35 2.02
C GLN A 232 -25.66 -7.46 1.57
N TYR A 233 -24.54 -7.11 0.94
CA TYR A 233 -23.49 -8.07 0.59
C TYR A 233 -22.87 -8.68 1.85
N PHE A 234 -22.43 -7.84 2.80
CA PHE A 234 -21.81 -8.29 4.05
C PHE A 234 -22.79 -9.06 4.94
N ASP A 235 -24.05 -8.66 5.04
CA ASP A 235 -25.07 -9.41 5.78
C ASP A 235 -25.23 -10.85 5.24
N ARG A 236 -24.98 -11.06 3.94
CA ARG A 236 -25.15 -12.37 3.26
C ARG A 236 -23.88 -13.23 3.24
N HIS A 237 -22.70 -12.62 3.20
CA HIS A 237 -21.43 -13.33 3.04
C HIS A 237 -20.58 -13.35 4.31
N GLU A 238 -20.71 -12.35 5.18
CA GLU A 238 -19.93 -12.20 6.41
C GLU A 238 -20.80 -11.61 7.55
N PRO A 239 -21.80 -12.36 8.05
CA PRO A 239 -22.78 -11.85 9.02
C PRO A 239 -22.17 -11.43 10.37
N SER A 240 -20.96 -11.90 10.69
CA SER A 240 -20.21 -11.52 11.91
C SER A 240 -19.34 -10.28 11.72
N SER A 241 -19.32 -9.68 10.53
CA SER A 241 -18.53 -8.48 10.25
C SER A 241 -19.08 -7.26 11.01
N PRO A 242 -18.24 -6.42 11.63
CA PRO A 242 -18.69 -5.17 12.23
C PRO A 242 -18.98 -4.07 11.19
N VAL A 243 -18.61 -4.28 9.93
CA VAL A 243 -18.69 -3.28 8.85
C VAL A 243 -20.12 -2.80 8.57
N PRO A 244 -21.16 -3.66 8.46
CA PRO A 244 -22.55 -3.21 8.27
C PRO A 244 -23.05 -2.30 9.38
N LEU A 245 -22.63 -2.51 10.63
CA LEU A 245 -23.04 -1.67 11.76
C LEU A 245 -22.49 -0.25 11.62
N LEU A 246 -21.23 -0.11 11.20
CA LEU A 246 -20.57 1.17 11.00
C LEU A 246 -21.14 1.91 9.79
N LEU A 247 -21.38 1.21 8.68
CA LEU A 247 -21.95 1.78 7.47
C LEU A 247 -23.40 2.27 7.68
N ARG A 248 -24.21 1.54 8.45
CA ARG A 248 -25.56 1.98 8.83
C ARG A 248 -25.53 3.22 9.73
N ARG A 249 -24.50 3.38 10.58
CA ARG A 249 -24.29 4.62 11.35
C ARG A 249 -23.92 5.77 10.43
N ALA A 250 -22.95 5.59 9.54
CA ALA A 250 -22.56 6.60 8.54
C ALA A 250 -23.76 7.06 7.69
N ARG A 251 -24.63 6.12 7.29
CA ARG A 251 -25.86 6.40 6.53
C ARG A 251 -26.79 7.41 7.22
N LYS A 252 -26.89 7.37 8.55
CA LYS A 252 -27.75 8.29 9.34
C LYS A 252 -27.20 9.72 9.40
N LEU A 253 -25.91 9.90 9.09
CA LEU A 253 -25.23 11.19 9.18
C LEU A 253 -25.29 11.97 7.85
N VAL A 254 -25.45 11.28 6.72
CA VAL A 254 -25.45 11.88 5.37
C VAL A 254 -26.63 12.82 5.12
N SER A 255 -27.72 12.70 5.88
CA SER A 255 -28.94 13.52 5.73
C SER A 255 -29.10 14.62 6.78
N LYS A 256 -28.10 14.87 7.63
CA LYS A 256 -28.14 15.91 8.67
C LYS A 256 -27.09 16.99 8.44
N ASN A 257 -27.42 18.24 8.78
CA ASN A 257 -26.47 19.33 8.75
C ASN A 257 -25.37 19.07 9.81
N PHE A 258 -24.10 19.34 9.50
CA PHE A 258 -22.94 18.93 10.32
C PHE A 258 -23.04 19.39 11.80
N LEU A 259 -23.63 20.56 12.04
CA LEU A 259 -23.88 21.08 13.39
C LEU A 259 -24.96 20.30 14.16
N ASP A 260 -25.95 19.71 13.48
CA ASP A 260 -26.96 18.86 14.12
C ASP A 260 -26.40 17.48 14.49
N VAL A 261 -25.39 17.02 13.74
CA VAL A 261 -24.67 15.78 14.03
C VAL A 261 -23.79 15.91 15.27
N ILE A 262 -23.08 17.04 15.42
CA ILE A 262 -22.25 17.29 16.62
C ILE A 262 -23.12 17.40 17.87
N ARG A 263 -24.29 18.06 17.78
CA ARG A 263 -25.27 18.15 18.87
C ARG A 263 -25.79 16.79 19.35
N ASP A 264 -25.95 15.83 18.44
CA ASP A 264 -26.45 14.48 18.77
C ASP A 264 -25.36 13.53 19.31
N VAL A 265 -24.10 13.67 18.86
CA VAL A 265 -23.05 12.67 19.11
C VAL A 265 -22.15 13.05 20.30
N CYS A 266 -21.89 14.34 20.51
CA CYS A 266 -21.10 14.86 21.63
C CYS A 266 -21.49 16.31 21.92
N PRO A 267 -22.53 16.56 22.75
CA PRO A 267 -22.99 17.93 23.04
C PRO A 267 -21.89 18.83 23.63
N ASP A 268 -20.91 18.25 24.34
CA ASP A 268 -19.78 18.99 24.94
C ASP A 268 -18.71 19.45 23.93
N ALA A 269 -18.71 18.91 22.70
CA ALA A 269 -17.71 19.24 21.67
C ALA A 269 -18.02 20.56 20.94
N ILE A 270 -19.24 21.09 21.07
CA ILE A 270 -19.68 22.31 20.38
C ILE A 270 -18.82 23.51 20.80
N ASN A 271 -18.56 23.65 22.09
CA ASN A 271 -17.75 24.75 22.64
C ASN A 271 -16.31 24.72 22.12
N GLN A 272 -15.77 23.53 21.84
CA GLN A 272 -14.41 23.39 21.30
C GLN A 272 -14.35 23.72 19.80
N VAL A 273 -15.41 23.40 19.04
CA VAL A 273 -15.51 23.75 17.62
C VAL A 273 -15.68 25.26 17.41
N GLU A 274 -16.44 25.95 18.28
CA GLU A 274 -16.51 27.42 18.27
C GLU A 274 -15.16 28.07 18.60
N THR A 275 -14.39 27.46 19.49
CA THR A 275 -13.05 27.94 19.88
C THR A 275 -12.00 27.71 18.78
N LEU A 276 -12.09 26.60 18.04
CA LEU A 276 -11.19 26.27 16.92
C LEU A 276 -11.56 26.97 15.61
N GLY A 277 -12.84 27.30 15.42
CA GLY A 277 -13.39 27.87 14.18
C GLY A 277 -13.20 29.38 14.03
N GLY A 278 -12.72 30.09 15.05
CA GLY A 278 -12.25 31.48 14.92
C GLY A 278 -13.24 32.44 14.24
N ILE A 279 -14.54 32.32 14.46
CA ILE A 279 -15.50 33.38 14.15
C ILE A 279 -15.68 34.18 15.44
N GLY A 280 -14.66 34.98 15.74
CA GLY A 280 -14.72 36.00 16.78
C GLY A 280 -15.69 37.11 16.36
N GLY A 281 -16.57 37.47 17.30
CA GLY A 281 -17.54 38.57 17.29
C GLY A 281 -17.39 39.61 16.18
N GLY A 282 -18.34 39.58 15.25
CA GLY A 282 -18.68 40.74 14.43
C GLY A 282 -19.86 41.45 15.07
N ASP A 283 -19.61 42.67 15.57
CA ASP A 283 -20.58 43.65 16.03
C ASP A 283 -21.88 43.65 15.21
N TYR A 284 -22.99 43.28 15.85
CA TYR A 284 -24.27 43.88 15.51
C TYR A 284 -24.46 45.08 16.44
N SER A 285 -23.82 46.19 16.06
CA SER A 285 -24.20 47.52 16.51
C SER A 285 -25.67 47.73 16.15
N SER A 286 -26.53 47.68 17.16
CA SER A 286 -27.88 48.22 17.15
C SER A 286 -27.80 49.72 16.83
N GLY A 287 -27.90 50.05 15.54
CA GLY A 287 -28.23 51.38 15.08
C GLY A 287 -29.73 51.59 15.22
N GLU A 288 -30.17 52.09 16.37
CA GLU A 288 -31.44 52.79 16.50
C GLU A 288 -31.39 54.02 15.59
N SER A 289 -32.03 53.95 14.43
CA SER A 289 -32.44 55.12 13.68
C SER A 289 -33.78 55.58 14.25
N GLU A 290 -33.73 56.47 15.24
CA GLU A 290 -34.84 57.36 15.55
C GLU A 290 -35.17 58.17 14.30
N ILE A 291 -36.39 57.99 13.82
CA ILE A 291 -37.01 58.82 12.79
C ILE A 291 -37.56 60.03 13.54
N GLU A 292 -36.79 61.11 13.61
CA GLU A 292 -37.32 62.46 13.81
C GLU A 292 -37.40 63.15 12.44
N SER A 293 -38.62 63.41 11.98
CA SER A 293 -38.90 64.51 11.07
C SER A 293 -40.38 64.90 11.15
N GLU A 294 -40.59 66.11 11.65
CA GLU A 294 -41.73 67.03 11.47
C GLU A 294 -43.01 66.84 12.30
#